data_AF-A0A494Y8U8-F1
#
_entry.id   AF-A0A494Y8U8-F1
#
_cell.length_a   1.000
_cell.length_b   1.000
_cell.length_c   1.000
_cell.angle_alpha   90.00
_cell.angle_beta   90.00
_cell.angle_gamma   90.00
#
_symmetry.space_group_name_H-M   'P 1'
#
loop_
_entity.id
_entity.type
_entity.pdbx_description
1 polymer ?
#
loop_
_entity_poly.entity_id
_entity_poly.type
_entity_poly.pdbx_seq_one_letter_code
_entity_poly.pdbx_strand_id
1 'polypeptide(L)'
;MKQGIRSEARHGSPSEHGVRRRRTVIGLAALAGLLASAAMPRVGLRVVRASPMFPFIPNHYTFSHDQVFGAIARKFPYHRAMAQVFDLALTNPGVAFEPEANRVAVSADVALTSPFLNAPVHGSLTLNTQLVYDPQTLSIQLERPAVERTEFGPSADAYKPQIDAALTAATQQLLDHYPIYTFKPEQLTFAGAQFEPGAITVLKDGIKVEIVQRTP
;
A
#
# COMPACT_ATOMS: atom_id res chain seq x y z
N MET A 1 -63.48 22.18 27.56
CA MET A 1 -64.42 21.08 27.25
C MET A 1 -63.61 19.92 26.69
N LYS A 2 -63.41 18.90 27.53
CA LYS A 2 -63.98 17.53 27.44
C LYS A 2 -63.17 16.62 26.49
N GLN A 3 -62.34 15.75 27.08
CA GLN A 3 -62.61 14.31 27.30
C GLN A 3 -62.60 13.55 25.97
N GLY A 4 -61.69 12.62 25.72
CA GLY A 4 -61.37 11.46 26.55
C GLY A 4 -62.22 10.28 26.08
N ILE A 5 -61.59 9.11 25.82
CA ILE A 5 -62.09 7.75 26.13
C ILE A 5 -61.14 6.67 25.54
N ARG A 6 -60.74 5.79 26.48
CA ARG A 6 -60.34 4.35 26.45
C ARG A 6 -59.23 3.90 25.49
N SER A 7 -58.14 3.25 25.92
CA SER A 7 -57.84 2.26 26.98
C SER A 7 -58.41 0.84 26.78
N GLU A 8 -57.49 -0.12 26.93
CA GLU A 8 -57.56 -1.60 27.02
C GLU A 8 -57.35 -2.37 25.70
N ALA A 9 -56.54 -3.44 25.61
CA ALA A 9 -55.92 -4.29 26.64
C ALA A 9 -54.64 -4.99 26.15
N ARG A 10 -53.70 -5.15 27.11
CA ARG A 10 -52.87 -6.33 27.45
C ARG A 10 -52.52 -7.36 26.35
N HIS A 11 -51.23 -7.70 26.20
CA HIS A 11 -50.62 -8.94 26.72
C HIS A 11 -49.14 -9.05 26.29
N GLY A 12 -48.25 -9.45 27.21
CA GLY A 12 -46.95 -10.06 26.87
C GLY A 12 -45.69 -9.24 27.18
N SER A 13 -45.10 -9.47 28.35
CA SER A 13 -43.64 -9.47 28.57
C SER A 13 -43.25 -10.89 29.00
N PRO A 14 -41.97 -11.31 29.03
CA PRO A 14 -40.76 -10.82 28.35
C PRO A 14 -40.08 -11.95 27.53
N SER A 15 -39.09 -11.63 26.69
CA SER A 15 -38.13 -12.63 26.22
C SER A 15 -36.76 -12.00 26.13
N GLU A 16 -35.91 -12.45 27.04
CA GLU A 16 -34.46 -12.31 26.99
C GLU A 16 -33.92 -12.75 25.62
N HIS A 17 -32.86 -12.11 25.14
CA HIS A 17 -31.62 -12.82 24.82
C HIS A 17 -30.49 -11.82 24.60
N GLY A 18 -29.52 -11.87 25.50
CA GLY A 18 -28.31 -11.06 25.46
C GLY A 18 -27.48 -11.34 24.22
N VAL A 19 -27.06 -10.27 23.55
CA VAL A 19 -26.01 -10.33 22.53
C VAL A 19 -24.67 -10.39 23.26
N ARG A 20 -24.24 -11.61 23.56
CA ARG A 20 -22.91 -11.93 24.09
C ARG A 20 -21.86 -11.80 22.99
N ARG A 21 -20.84 -10.97 23.26
CA ARG A 21 -19.53 -10.95 22.58
C ARG A 21 -19.03 -12.36 22.25
N ARG A 22 -18.50 -12.54 21.04
CA ARG A 22 -17.48 -13.56 20.77
C ARG A 22 -16.32 -12.93 19.99
N ARG A 23 -15.26 -12.62 20.73
CA ARG A 23 -13.90 -12.47 20.21
C ARG A 23 -13.44 -13.87 19.86
N THR A 24 -13.29 -14.18 18.58
CA THR A 24 -12.75 -15.47 18.15
C THR A 24 -11.25 -15.33 18.02
N VAL A 25 -10.55 -15.69 19.09
CA VAL A 25 -9.13 -16.04 19.07
C VAL A 25 -9.09 -17.47 18.52
N ILE A 26 -8.59 -17.66 17.31
CA ILE A 26 -8.25 -18.99 16.81
C ILE A 26 -6.78 -19.22 17.14
N GLY A 27 -6.55 -19.72 18.35
CA GLY A 27 -5.40 -20.57 18.61
C GLY A 27 -5.86 -22.01 18.45
N LEU A 28 -5.12 -22.81 17.69
CA LEU A 28 -5.19 -24.26 17.81
C LEU A 28 -3.79 -24.83 17.99
N ALA A 29 -3.69 -25.55 19.10
CA ALA A 29 -2.56 -26.31 19.60
C ALA A 29 -2.60 -27.77 19.09
N ALA A 30 -1.58 -28.53 19.52
CA ALA A 30 -1.38 -29.98 19.43
C ALA A 30 -0.71 -30.47 18.13
N LEU A 31 0.32 -31.32 18.14
CA LEU A 31 0.52 -32.49 19.00
C LEU A 31 1.94 -32.65 19.58
N ALA A 32 1.96 -33.19 20.79
CA ALA A 32 3.10 -33.88 21.42
C ALA A 32 3.28 -35.29 20.83
N GLY A 33 4.54 -35.77 20.78
CA GLY A 33 4.82 -37.18 20.49
C GLY A 33 6.29 -37.51 20.22
N LEU A 34 7.04 -37.76 21.30
CA LEU A 34 8.00 -38.87 21.51
C LEU A 34 9.01 -39.26 20.38
N LEU A 35 10.32 -39.13 20.63
CA LEU A 35 11.29 -40.23 20.86
C LEU A 35 12.77 -39.91 20.52
N ALA A 36 13.62 -40.19 21.53
CA ALA A 36 14.88 -40.93 21.49
C ALA A 36 16.15 -40.39 20.79
N SER A 37 17.21 -40.40 21.61
CA SER A 37 18.65 -40.21 21.44
C SER A 37 19.33 -40.91 20.24
N ALA A 38 20.40 -40.30 19.70
CA ALA A 38 21.80 -40.80 19.78
C ALA A 38 22.76 -40.17 18.74
N ALA A 39 23.95 -39.78 19.23
CA ALA A 39 25.29 -39.77 18.60
C ALA A 39 25.58 -39.00 17.28
N MET A 40 26.59 -38.10 17.36
CA MET A 40 27.26 -37.43 16.23
C MET A 40 28.18 -38.36 15.43
N PRO A 41 28.43 -38.05 14.14
CA PRO A 41 29.78 -37.60 13.76
C PRO A 41 29.82 -36.42 12.76
N ARG A 42 30.96 -35.71 12.78
CA ARG A 42 31.35 -34.59 11.89
C ARG A 42 31.76 -35.10 10.50
N VAL A 43 31.42 -34.38 9.42
CA VAL A 43 32.25 -34.09 8.21
C VAL A 43 31.37 -33.48 7.10
N GLY A 44 31.87 -32.39 6.48
CA GLY A 44 31.39 -31.82 5.21
C GLY A 44 30.59 -30.52 5.38
N LEU A 45 31.22 -29.37 5.12
CA LEU A 45 30.55 -28.07 5.02
C LEU A 45 29.68 -28.07 3.77
N ARG A 46 28.46 -28.64 3.88
CA ARG A 46 27.42 -28.39 2.89
C ARG A 46 26.96 -26.95 3.12
N VAL A 47 26.97 -26.15 2.06
CA VAL A 47 26.20 -24.91 2.03
C VAL A 47 24.75 -25.32 2.21
N VAL A 48 24.27 -25.24 3.45
CA VAL A 48 22.85 -25.36 3.77
C VAL A 48 22.25 -24.07 3.23
N ARG A 49 21.77 -24.12 1.99
CA ARG A 49 20.79 -23.15 1.52
C ARG A 49 19.66 -23.24 2.54
N ALA A 50 19.48 -22.18 3.32
CA ALA A 50 18.48 -22.11 4.37
C ALA A 50 17.15 -22.61 3.80
N SER A 51 16.77 -23.82 4.19
CA SER A 51 15.43 -24.30 3.93
C SER A 51 14.52 -23.45 4.81
N PRO A 52 13.42 -22.89 4.29
CA PRO A 52 12.50 -22.16 5.14
C PRO A 52 12.07 -23.13 6.23
N MET A 53 12.28 -22.74 7.50
CA MET A 53 11.97 -23.57 8.67
C MET A 53 10.46 -23.90 8.76
N PHE A 54 9.65 -23.30 7.89
CA PHE A 54 8.21 -23.46 7.79
C PHE A 54 7.78 -23.71 6.33
N PRO A 55 7.43 -24.95 5.93
CA PRO A 55 7.07 -25.29 4.54
C PRO A 55 5.74 -24.70 4.04
N PHE A 56 5.04 -23.95 4.90
CA PHE A 56 3.72 -23.38 4.65
C PHE A 56 3.72 -21.85 4.48
N ILE A 57 4.87 -21.20 4.67
CA ILE A 57 5.00 -19.77 4.41
C ILE A 57 5.39 -19.62 2.93
N PRO A 58 4.56 -18.94 2.11
CA PRO A 58 4.94 -18.67 0.73
C PRO A 58 6.21 -17.82 0.73
N ASN A 59 7.15 -18.12 -0.17
CA ASN A 59 8.39 -17.36 -0.30
C ASN A 59 8.21 -16.04 -1.06
N HIS A 60 7.00 -15.77 -1.58
CA HIS A 60 6.64 -14.52 -2.23
C HIS A 60 5.13 -14.30 -2.19
N TYR A 61 4.73 -13.05 -2.42
CA TYR A 61 3.36 -12.66 -2.71
C TYR A 61 3.33 -11.87 -4.01
N THR A 62 2.35 -12.12 -4.88
CA THR A 62 2.16 -11.35 -6.10
C THR A 62 0.88 -10.54 -5.97
N PHE A 63 1.02 -9.22 -6.03
CA PHE A 63 -0.11 -8.30 -6.14
C PHE A 63 -0.54 -8.22 -7.59
N SER A 64 -1.81 -8.47 -7.90
CA SER A 64 -2.32 -8.29 -9.25
C SER A 64 -2.41 -6.80 -9.62
N HIS A 65 -2.50 -6.52 -10.91
CA HIS A 65 -2.75 -5.16 -11.41
C HIS A 65 -3.95 -4.50 -10.71
N ASP A 66 -5.10 -5.18 -10.62
CA ASP A 66 -6.30 -4.66 -9.95
C ASP A 66 -6.08 -4.34 -8.47
N GLN A 67 -5.29 -5.15 -7.76
CA GLN A 67 -4.97 -4.91 -6.35
C GLN A 67 -4.10 -3.66 -6.18
N VAL A 68 -3.12 -3.48 -7.06
CA VAL A 68 -2.25 -2.30 -7.06
C VAL A 68 -3.06 -1.06 -7.45
N PHE A 69 -3.86 -1.15 -8.50
CA PHE A 69 -4.77 -0.09 -8.92
C PHE A 69 -5.73 0.30 -7.79
N GLY A 70 -6.38 -0.67 -7.16
CA GLY A 70 -7.27 -0.42 -6.02
C GLY A 70 -6.54 0.23 -4.84
N ALA A 71 -5.26 -0.09 -4.62
CA ALA A 71 -4.45 0.58 -3.60
C ALA A 71 -4.15 2.04 -3.94
N ILE A 72 -3.82 2.33 -5.20
CA ILE A 72 -3.58 3.69 -5.69
C ILE A 72 -4.88 4.50 -5.68
N ALA A 73 -5.97 3.95 -6.22
CA ALA A 73 -7.27 4.61 -6.33
C ALA A 73 -7.80 5.11 -4.99
N ARG A 74 -7.51 4.42 -3.89
CA ARG A 74 -7.86 4.87 -2.52
C ARG A 74 -7.19 6.18 -2.08
N LYS A 75 -6.11 6.61 -2.74
CA LYS A 75 -5.45 7.90 -2.47
C LYS A 75 -6.06 9.06 -3.27
N PHE A 76 -7.03 8.77 -4.14
CA PHE A 76 -7.67 9.75 -5.00
C PHE A 76 -9.14 9.97 -4.59
N PRO A 77 -9.73 11.15 -4.87
CA PRO A 77 -9.07 12.32 -5.45
C PRO A 77 -8.07 12.94 -4.45
N TYR A 78 -6.92 13.37 -4.95
CA TYR A 78 -5.90 14.01 -4.12
C TYR A 78 -5.98 15.51 -4.29
N HIS A 79 -6.21 16.22 -3.19
CA HIS A 79 -6.28 17.67 -3.19
C HIS A 79 -5.24 18.24 -2.24
N ARG A 80 -4.47 19.22 -2.73
CA ARG A 80 -3.52 19.96 -1.92
C ARG A 80 -3.67 21.45 -2.18
N ALA A 81 -4.25 22.14 -1.20
CA ALA A 81 -4.27 23.59 -1.16
C ALA A 81 -2.94 24.10 -0.59
N MET A 82 -2.20 24.88 -1.35
CA MET A 82 -1.03 25.61 -0.87
C MET A 82 -1.49 27.05 -0.66
N ALA A 83 -1.88 27.37 0.59
CA ALA A 83 -2.55 28.60 0.95
C ALA A 83 -1.93 29.83 0.26
N GLN A 84 -2.75 30.55 -0.51
CA GLN A 84 -2.44 31.77 -1.27
C GLN A 84 -1.58 31.59 -2.54
N VAL A 85 -1.08 30.41 -2.86
CA VAL A 85 -0.23 30.20 -4.05
C VAL A 85 -0.99 29.49 -5.16
N PHE A 86 -1.47 28.27 -4.90
CA PHE A 86 -2.25 27.48 -5.84
C PHE A 86 -2.97 26.32 -5.14
N ASP A 87 -4.00 25.80 -5.78
CA ASP A 87 -4.64 24.54 -5.43
C ASP A 87 -4.36 23.51 -6.51
N LEU A 88 -3.90 22.34 -6.07
CA LEU A 88 -3.66 21.18 -6.91
C LEU A 88 -4.76 20.14 -6.65
N ALA A 89 -5.38 19.67 -7.72
CA ALA A 89 -6.25 18.49 -7.70
C ALA A 89 -5.69 17.43 -8.66
N LEU A 90 -5.58 16.20 -8.17
CA LEU A 90 -5.28 15.03 -8.99
C LEU A 90 -6.49 14.08 -8.98
N THR A 91 -6.92 13.68 -10.17
CA THR A 91 -8.09 12.84 -10.39
C THR A 91 -7.79 11.73 -11.40
N ASN A 92 -8.72 10.78 -11.54
CA ASN A 92 -8.63 9.70 -12.52
C ASN A 92 -7.28 8.99 -12.54
N PRO A 93 -6.88 8.35 -11.42
CA PRO A 93 -5.61 7.66 -11.36
C PRO A 93 -5.55 6.52 -12.37
N GLY A 94 -4.36 6.26 -12.90
CA GLY A 94 -4.02 5.08 -13.68
C GLY A 94 -2.75 4.43 -13.18
N VAL A 95 -2.56 3.15 -13.52
CA VAL A 95 -1.33 2.43 -13.22
C VAL A 95 -0.92 1.55 -14.40
N ALA A 96 0.36 1.60 -14.74
CA ALA A 96 0.99 0.73 -15.70
C ALA A 96 2.26 0.11 -15.10
N PHE A 97 2.61 -1.06 -15.60
CA PHE A 97 3.78 -1.81 -15.15
C PHE A 97 4.82 -1.84 -16.27
N GLU A 98 6.08 -1.59 -15.89
CA GLU A 98 7.23 -1.56 -16.78
C GLU A 98 8.25 -2.61 -16.34
N PRO A 99 8.06 -3.90 -16.71
CA PRO A 99 8.89 -4.99 -16.20
C PRO A 99 10.36 -4.86 -16.62
N GLU A 100 10.62 -4.40 -17.85
CA GLU A 100 11.97 -4.24 -18.39
C GLU A 100 12.80 -3.23 -17.58
N ALA A 101 12.15 -2.22 -17.01
CA ALA A 101 12.79 -1.22 -16.16
C ALA A 101 12.63 -1.51 -14.65
N ASN A 102 11.90 -2.56 -14.29
CA ASN A 102 11.42 -2.86 -12.94
C ASN A 102 10.75 -1.64 -12.27
N ARG A 103 9.86 -0.96 -13.02
CA ARG A 103 9.21 0.29 -12.60
C ARG A 103 7.70 0.21 -12.66
N VAL A 104 7.05 1.03 -11.85
CA VAL A 104 5.60 1.28 -11.89
C VAL A 104 5.40 2.70 -12.39
N ALA A 105 4.56 2.86 -13.40
CA ALA A 105 4.10 4.15 -13.89
C ALA A 105 2.72 4.46 -13.31
N VAL A 106 2.56 5.66 -12.76
CA VAL A 106 1.31 6.17 -12.21
C VAL A 106 0.93 7.41 -12.99
N SER A 107 -0.30 7.42 -13.51
CA SER A 107 -0.85 8.56 -14.22
C SER A 107 -2.02 9.18 -13.45
N ALA A 108 -2.23 10.47 -13.65
CA ALA A 108 -3.39 11.18 -13.13
C ALA A 108 -3.71 12.41 -13.98
N ASP A 109 -4.97 12.79 -14.00
CA ASP A 109 -5.41 14.10 -14.48
C ASP A 109 -5.08 15.16 -13.43
N VAL A 110 -4.58 16.30 -13.90
CA VAL A 110 -4.15 17.43 -13.09
C VAL A 110 -5.08 18.61 -13.34
N ALA A 111 -5.54 19.25 -12.27
CA ALA A 111 -6.14 20.57 -12.32
C ALA A 111 -5.41 21.49 -11.33
N LEU A 112 -4.94 22.63 -11.84
CA LEU A 112 -4.23 23.65 -11.09
C LEU A 112 -5.01 24.96 -11.16
N THR A 113 -5.37 25.51 -10.00
CA THR A 113 -6.02 26.83 -9.89
C THR A 113 -5.16 27.75 -9.04
N SER A 114 -5.06 29.02 -9.42
CA SER A 114 -4.29 30.01 -8.67
C SER A 114 -4.84 31.41 -8.92
N PRO A 115 -4.81 32.32 -7.93
CA PRO A 115 -5.11 33.74 -8.12
C PRO A 115 -4.18 34.45 -9.12
N PHE A 116 -3.00 33.87 -9.39
CA PHE A 116 -2.00 34.44 -10.31
C PHE A 116 -2.17 33.94 -11.75
N LEU A 117 -3.02 32.94 -11.98
CA LEU A 117 -3.31 32.41 -13.30
C LEU A 117 -4.54 33.10 -13.89
N ASN A 118 -4.48 33.41 -15.18
CA ASN A 118 -5.61 33.99 -15.91
C ASN A 118 -6.80 33.01 -16.02
N ALA A 119 -6.51 31.71 -16.00
CA ALA A 119 -7.49 30.63 -16.05
C ALA A 119 -6.92 29.36 -15.38
N PRO A 120 -7.78 28.43 -14.93
CA PRO A 120 -7.34 27.10 -14.50
C PRO A 120 -6.51 26.38 -15.57
N VAL A 121 -5.46 25.72 -15.12
CA VAL A 121 -4.61 24.87 -15.96
C VAL A 121 -5.04 23.41 -15.76
N HIS A 122 -5.30 22.72 -16.86
CA HIS A 122 -5.65 21.31 -16.87
C HIS A 122 -4.65 20.51 -17.69
N GLY A 123 -4.44 19.26 -17.31
CA GLY A 123 -3.57 18.36 -18.03
C GLY A 123 -3.56 16.95 -17.46
N SER A 124 -2.57 16.17 -17.87
CA SER A 124 -2.26 14.86 -17.33
C SER A 124 -0.76 14.75 -17.04
N LEU A 125 -0.44 13.93 -16.04
CA LEU A 125 0.92 13.65 -15.60
C LEU A 125 1.10 12.14 -15.50
N THR A 126 2.20 11.63 -16.04
CA THR A 126 2.70 10.27 -15.79
C THR A 126 4.04 10.36 -15.08
N LEU A 127 4.14 9.68 -13.94
CA LEU A 127 5.35 9.50 -13.17
C LEU A 127 5.74 8.03 -13.18
N ASN A 128 7.03 7.72 -13.26
CA ASN A 128 7.51 6.36 -13.02
C ASN A 128 8.42 6.30 -11.81
N THR A 129 8.46 5.15 -11.14
CA THR A 129 9.24 4.96 -9.92
C THR A 129 9.59 3.49 -9.75
N GLN A 130 10.67 3.23 -9.01
CA GLN A 130 10.93 1.91 -8.46
C GLN A 130 10.30 1.78 -7.07
N LEU A 131 10.17 0.55 -6.61
CA LEU A 131 9.69 0.22 -5.28
C LEU A 131 10.80 -0.51 -4.53
N VAL A 132 11.09 -0.05 -3.32
CA VAL A 132 12.11 -0.65 -2.46
C VAL A 132 11.57 -0.84 -1.05
N TYR A 133 12.08 -1.85 -0.35
CA TYR A 133 11.83 -2.02 1.07
C TYR A 133 12.98 -1.40 1.86
N ASP A 134 12.64 -0.52 2.80
CA ASP A 134 13.57 0.03 3.79
C ASP A 134 13.38 -0.69 5.14
N PRO A 135 14.38 -1.46 5.61
CA PRO A 135 14.32 -2.16 6.89
C PRO A 135 14.46 -1.23 8.11
N GLN A 136 14.89 0.02 7.95
CA GLN A 136 15.02 0.97 9.05
C GLN A 136 13.66 1.55 9.44
N THR A 137 12.88 1.96 8.45
CA THR A 137 11.52 2.49 8.66
C THR A 137 10.44 1.43 8.53
N LEU A 138 10.81 0.19 8.22
CA LEU A 138 9.91 -0.93 7.95
C LEU A 138 8.86 -0.55 6.91
N SER A 139 9.26 -0.01 5.76
CA SER A 139 8.32 0.50 4.77
C SER A 139 8.69 0.16 3.33
N ILE A 140 7.66 -0.03 2.49
CA ILE A 140 7.81 0.07 1.04
C ILE A 140 7.84 1.54 0.66
N GLN A 141 8.91 1.96 0.00
CA GLN A 141 9.15 3.33 -0.43
C GLN A 141 9.23 3.43 -1.96
N LEU A 142 8.96 4.64 -2.45
CA LEU A 142 9.28 5.03 -3.81
C LEU A 142 10.78 5.31 -3.92
N GLU A 143 11.43 4.80 -4.96
CA GLU A 143 12.85 5.05 -5.21
C GLU A 143 13.04 5.62 -6.62
N ARG A 144 13.84 6.70 -6.71
CA ARG A 144 14.17 7.36 -7.97
C ARG A 144 12.93 7.69 -8.81
N PRO A 145 11.95 8.42 -8.23
CA PRO A 145 10.77 8.83 -8.96
C PRO A 145 11.16 9.85 -10.04
N ALA A 146 10.53 9.77 -11.20
CA ALA A 146 10.78 10.65 -12.33
C ALA A 146 9.49 11.02 -13.07
N VAL A 147 9.47 12.20 -13.66
CA VAL A 147 8.42 12.60 -14.60
C VAL A 147 8.69 11.92 -15.93
N GLU A 148 7.73 11.14 -16.41
CA GLU A 148 7.82 10.44 -17.69
C GLU A 148 7.15 11.25 -18.80
N ARG A 149 5.93 11.74 -18.53
CA ARG A 149 5.13 12.46 -19.52
C ARG A 149 4.26 13.51 -18.86
N THR A 150 4.10 14.64 -19.55
CA THR A 150 3.19 15.72 -19.17
C THR A 150 2.42 16.17 -20.40
N GLU A 151 1.11 16.32 -20.29
CA GLU A 151 0.28 16.88 -21.34
C GLU A 151 -0.61 17.95 -20.74
N PHE A 152 -0.36 19.21 -21.06
CA PHE A 152 -1.17 20.32 -20.57
C PHE A 152 -1.89 20.98 -21.73
N GLY A 153 -3.08 21.52 -21.44
CA GLY A 153 -3.86 22.27 -22.42
C GLY A 153 -3.25 23.63 -22.75
N PRO A 154 -3.78 24.34 -23.77
CA PRO A 154 -3.22 25.61 -24.25
C PRO A 154 -3.13 26.72 -23.19
N SER A 155 -3.96 26.67 -22.14
CA SER A 155 -3.89 27.62 -21.03
C SER A 155 -2.57 27.54 -20.23
N ALA A 156 -1.80 26.45 -20.39
CA ALA A 156 -0.54 26.23 -19.73
C ALA A 156 0.69 26.63 -20.56
N ASP A 157 0.54 26.92 -21.86
CA ASP A 157 1.68 27.08 -22.78
C ASP A 157 2.67 28.16 -22.30
N ALA A 158 2.16 29.27 -21.77
CA ALA A 158 2.96 30.36 -21.22
C ALA A 158 3.78 29.98 -19.98
N TYR A 159 3.38 28.90 -19.28
CA TYR A 159 3.94 28.46 -18.00
C TYR A 159 4.60 27.09 -18.08
N LYS A 160 4.61 26.45 -19.25
CA LYS A 160 5.04 25.07 -19.41
C LYS A 160 6.46 24.81 -18.85
N PRO A 161 7.48 25.65 -19.14
CA PRO A 161 8.82 25.44 -18.58
C PRO A 161 8.85 25.50 -17.04
N GLN A 162 8.08 26.41 -16.44
CA GLN A 162 7.99 26.55 -15.00
C GLN A 162 7.25 25.38 -14.37
N ILE A 163 6.18 24.90 -15.00
CA ILE A 163 5.42 23.72 -14.58
C ILE A 163 6.32 22.48 -14.61
N ASP A 164 7.01 22.24 -15.73
CA ASP A 164 7.87 21.06 -15.89
C ASP A 164 9.03 21.07 -14.87
N ALA A 165 9.64 22.23 -14.62
CA ALA A 165 10.67 22.39 -13.61
C ALA A 165 10.13 22.16 -12.18
N ALA A 166 8.97 22.73 -11.86
CA ALA A 166 8.33 22.57 -10.56
C ALA A 166 7.92 21.12 -10.30
N LEU A 167 7.36 20.44 -11.30
CA LEU A 167 7.01 19.01 -11.21
C LEU A 167 8.25 18.15 -11.00
N THR A 168 9.31 18.38 -11.77
CA THR A 168 10.56 17.63 -11.62
C THR A 168 11.13 17.80 -10.22
N ALA A 169 11.21 19.04 -9.72
CA ALA A 169 11.67 19.32 -8.37
C ALA A 169 10.77 18.68 -7.31
N ALA A 170 9.44 18.81 -7.43
CA ALA A 170 8.49 18.24 -6.49
C ALA A 170 8.57 16.70 -6.46
N THR A 171 8.68 16.05 -7.62
CA THR A 171 8.85 14.60 -7.72
C THR A 171 10.11 14.16 -6.96
N GLN A 172 11.23 14.81 -7.19
CA GLN A 172 12.49 14.46 -6.50
C GLN A 172 12.45 14.76 -5.00
N GLN A 173 11.89 15.91 -4.60
CA GLN A 173 11.96 16.36 -3.21
C GLN A 173 10.88 15.74 -2.32
N LEU A 174 9.72 15.42 -2.88
CA LEU A 174 8.57 14.96 -2.10
C LEU A 174 8.34 13.46 -2.22
N LEU A 175 8.70 12.87 -3.36
CA LEU A 175 8.41 11.46 -3.62
C LEU A 175 9.62 10.55 -3.45
N ASP A 176 10.85 11.09 -3.47
CA ASP A 176 12.02 10.23 -3.26
C ASP A 176 12.03 9.71 -1.82
N HIS A 177 12.20 8.39 -1.68
CA HIS A 177 12.08 7.64 -0.42
C HIS A 177 10.71 7.79 0.27
N TYR A 178 9.67 8.22 -0.47
CA TYR A 178 8.34 8.41 0.12
C TYR A 178 7.70 7.06 0.49
N PRO A 179 7.32 6.83 1.76
CA PRO A 179 6.72 5.58 2.18
C PRO A 179 5.29 5.45 1.66
N ILE A 180 5.04 4.42 0.85
CA ILE A 180 3.69 4.10 0.35
C ILE A 180 2.96 3.12 1.27
N TYR A 181 3.71 2.32 2.03
CA TYR A 181 3.19 1.43 3.05
C TYR A 181 4.23 1.21 4.15
N THR A 182 3.85 1.46 5.40
CA THR A 182 4.70 1.17 6.57
C THR A 182 4.12 -0.02 7.32
N PHE A 183 4.92 -1.07 7.46
CA PHE A 183 4.59 -2.24 8.25
C PHE A 183 4.70 -1.90 9.73
N LYS A 184 3.78 -2.45 10.52
CA LYS A 184 4.00 -2.59 11.96
C LYS A 184 4.95 -3.77 12.21
N PRO A 185 5.79 -3.73 13.26
CA PRO A 185 6.68 -4.85 13.57
C PRO A 185 5.97 -6.19 13.65
N GLU A 186 4.74 -6.22 14.21
CA GLU A 186 3.97 -7.45 14.37
C GLU A 186 3.46 -8.03 13.04
N GLN A 187 3.36 -7.22 11.99
CA GLN A 187 3.00 -7.70 10.64
C GLN A 187 4.17 -8.42 9.96
N LEU A 188 5.37 -8.19 10.46
CA LEU A 188 6.61 -8.81 10.01
C LEU A 188 7.02 -9.98 10.91
N THR A 189 6.28 -10.27 11.98
CA THR A 189 6.53 -11.42 12.84
C THR A 189 5.48 -12.49 12.61
N PHE A 190 5.92 -13.71 12.32
CA PHE A 190 5.03 -14.86 12.19
C PHE A 190 5.64 -16.10 12.85
N ALA A 191 4.87 -16.77 13.71
CA ALA A 191 5.33 -17.93 14.49
C ALA A 191 6.65 -17.71 15.27
N GLY A 192 6.88 -16.47 15.73
CA GLY A 192 8.10 -16.09 16.47
C GLY A 192 9.34 -15.85 15.59
N ALA A 193 9.23 -16.01 14.27
CA ALA A 193 10.26 -15.63 13.31
C ALA A 193 9.96 -14.26 12.71
N GLN A 194 11.01 -13.49 12.41
CA GLN A 194 10.91 -12.19 11.76
C GLN A 194 11.07 -12.37 10.24
N PHE A 195 10.22 -11.72 9.47
CA PHE A 195 10.18 -11.73 8.01
C PHE A 195 10.21 -10.31 7.48
N GLU A 196 10.76 -10.15 6.29
CA GLU A 196 10.84 -8.87 5.61
C GLU A 196 10.53 -9.05 4.12
N PRO A 197 9.98 -8.02 3.47
CA PRO A 197 9.97 -7.96 2.02
C PRO A 197 11.40 -8.07 1.47
N GLY A 198 11.59 -9.03 0.58
CA GLY A 198 12.83 -9.22 -0.19
C GLY A 198 12.79 -8.44 -1.49
N ALA A 199 13.30 -9.06 -2.56
CA ALA A 199 13.28 -8.46 -3.89
C ALA A 199 11.85 -8.13 -4.34
N ILE A 200 11.68 -6.91 -4.85
CA ILE A 200 10.44 -6.44 -5.46
C ILE A 200 10.64 -6.45 -6.98
N THR A 201 9.81 -7.22 -7.68
CA THR A 201 9.88 -7.38 -9.13
C THR A 201 8.54 -7.00 -9.75
N VAL A 202 8.57 -6.02 -10.64
CA VAL A 202 7.42 -5.65 -11.48
C VAL A 202 7.30 -6.67 -12.62
N LEU A 203 6.12 -7.25 -12.74
CA LEU A 203 5.73 -8.19 -13.79
C LEU A 203 4.72 -7.51 -14.73
N LYS A 204 4.39 -8.17 -15.85
CA LYS A 204 3.43 -7.62 -16.83
C LYS A 204 2.03 -7.40 -16.23
N ASP A 205 1.64 -8.25 -15.30
CA ASP A 205 0.30 -8.36 -14.73
C ASP A 205 0.27 -8.17 -13.20
N GLY A 206 1.41 -7.87 -12.58
CA GLY A 206 1.49 -7.75 -11.14
C GLY A 206 2.83 -7.27 -10.60
N ILE A 207 2.93 -7.21 -9.27
CA ILE A 207 4.16 -6.93 -8.54
C ILE A 207 4.43 -8.10 -7.62
N LYS A 208 5.54 -8.81 -7.87
CA LYS A 208 6.02 -9.89 -7.01
C LYS A 208 6.89 -9.31 -5.91
N VAL A 209 6.61 -9.67 -4.68
CA VAL A 209 7.41 -9.32 -3.49
C VAL A 209 7.88 -10.61 -2.84
N GLU A 210 9.18 -10.81 -2.76
CA GLU A 210 9.75 -11.95 -2.05
C GLU A 210 9.58 -11.78 -0.54
N ILE A 211 9.55 -12.90 0.20
CA ILE A 211 9.43 -12.92 1.64
C ILE A 211 10.69 -13.61 2.17
N VAL A 212 11.51 -12.87 2.89
CA VAL A 212 12.77 -13.36 3.46
C VAL A 212 12.68 -13.40 4.97
N GLN A 213 13.20 -14.48 5.56
CA GLN A 213 13.31 -14.56 7.02
C GLN A 213 14.55 -13.79 7.46
N ARG A 214 14.39 -12.83 8.39
CA ARG A 214 15.50 -12.13 9.02
C ARG A 214 16.18 -13.09 9.98
N THR A 215 17.43 -13.43 9.68
CA THR A 215 18.25 -14.26 10.58
C THR A 215 18.84 -13.32 11.65
N PRO A 216 18.78 -13.67 12.95
CA PRO A 216 19.33 -12.85 14.02
C PRO A 216 20.85 -12.73 13.96
#